data_AF-A0A6G2DHA4-F1
#
_entry.id   AF-A0A6G2DHA4-F1
#
_cell.length_a   1.000
_cell.length_b   1.000
_cell.length_c   1.000
_cell.angle_alpha   90.00
_cell.angle_beta   90.00
_cell.angle_gamma   90.00
#
_symmetry.space_group_name_H-M   'P 1'
#
loop_
_entity.id
_entity.type
_entity.pdbx_description
1 polymer ?
#
loop_
_entity_poly.entity_id
_entity_poly.type
_entity_poly.pdbx_seq_one_letter_code
_entity_poly.pdbx_strand_id
1 'polypeptide(L)' 'KDISLLDVYQAVECLGKTGQLFSFHDNPNPNCPVGAHIHDVLDQKLERIQLTMEAELGQTSLEKVVADAESQMKD' A
#
# COMPACT_ATOMS: atom_id res chain seq x y z
N LYS A 1 -0.57 19.42 12.42
CA LYS A 1 -0.59 19.72 10.98
C LYS A 1 0.34 18.79 10.18
N ASP A 2 1.19 18.02 10.88
CA ASP A 2 2.23 17.17 10.26
C ASP A 2 1.89 15.68 10.23
N ILE A 3 0.63 15.29 10.42
CA ILE A 3 0.20 13.90 10.28
C ILE A 3 -0.26 13.70 8.84
N SER A 4 0.41 12.81 8.12
CA SER A 4 0.02 12.35 6.78
C SER A 4 -0.99 11.20 6.84
N LEU A 5 -1.63 10.90 5.72
CA LEU A 5 -2.42 9.69 5.59
C LEU A 5 -1.56 8.43 5.71
N LEU A 6 -0.28 8.49 5.33
CA LEU A 6 0.64 7.37 5.52
C LEU A 6 0.86 7.08 7.01
N ASP A 7 1.00 8.11 7.85
CA ASP A 7 1.15 7.93 9.29
C ASP A 7 -0.07 7.23 9.90
N VAL A 8 -1.28 7.63 9.47
CA VAL A 8 -2.52 6.98 9.89
C VAL A 8 -2.57 5.54 9.40
N TYR A 9 -2.24 5.31 8.13
CA TYR A 9 -2.22 3.98 7.51
C TYR A 9 -1.29 3.00 8.24
N GLN A 10 -0.11 3.46 8.62
CA GLN A 10 0.87 2.67 9.38
C GLN A 10 0.42 2.45 10.83
N ALA A 11 -0.15 3.47 11.48
CA ALA A 11 -0.57 3.41 12.89
C ALA A 11 -1.69 2.40 13.16
N VAL A 12 -2.54 2.12 12.15
CA VAL A 12 -3.61 1.12 12.25
C VAL A 12 -3.18 -0.28 11.80
N GLU A 13 -1.87 -0.50 11.60
CA GLU A 13 -1.28 -1.78 11.21
C GLU A 13 -1.94 -2.39 9.95
N CYS A 14 -2.28 -1.56 8.95
CA CYS A 14 -2.99 -2.01 7.75
C CYS A 14 -2.33 -3.19 7.02
N LEU A 15 -1.01 -3.32 7.10
CA LEU A 15 -0.22 -4.37 6.44
C LEU A 15 0.13 -5.55 7.35
N GLY A 16 -0.36 -5.56 8.60
CA GLY A 16 -0.06 -6.58 9.58
C GLY A 16 1.45 -6.80 9.78
N LYS A 17 1.83 -8.03 10.11
CA LYS A 17 3.21 -8.39 10.49
C LYS A 17 4.21 -8.43 9.34
N THR A 18 3.74 -8.58 8.10
CA THR A 18 4.62 -8.75 6.93
C THR A 18 5.07 -7.41 6.35
N GLY A 19 4.30 -6.34 6.58
CA GLY A 19 4.56 -5.04 5.95
C GLY A 19 4.36 -5.04 4.43
N GLN A 20 3.72 -6.08 3.88
CA GLN A 20 3.51 -6.24 2.44
C GLN A 20 2.03 -6.09 2.08
N LEU A 21 1.76 -5.21 1.12
CA LEU A 21 0.43 -5.00 0.55
C LEU A 21 -0.02 -6.18 -0.31
N PHE A 22 0.92 -6.78 -1.05
CA PHE A 22 0.65 -7.90 -1.93
C PHE A 22 1.22 -9.17 -1.32
N SER A 23 0.38 -10.17 -1.12
CA SER A 23 0.80 -11.49 -0.65
C SER A 23 1.05 -12.43 -1.83
N PHE A 24 2.13 -13.21 -1.74
CA PHE A 24 2.39 -14.32 -2.65
C PHE A 24 2.24 -15.65 -1.94
N HIS A 25 2.12 -16.72 -2.74
CA HIS A 25 2.23 -18.07 -2.23
C HIS A 25 3.70 -18.46 -2.14
N ASP A 26 4.16 -18.82 -0.95
CA ASP A 26 5.57 -19.17 -0.68
C ASP A 26 6.10 -20.38 -1.48
N ASN A 27 5.21 -21.18 -2.08
CA ASN A 27 5.58 -22.38 -2.82
C ASN A 27 4.89 -22.46 -4.19
N PRO A 28 5.32 -21.64 -5.16
CA PRO A 28 4.86 -21.75 -6.54
C PRO A 28 5.19 -23.14 -7.10
N ASN A 29 4.36 -23.68 -7.99
CA ASN A 29 4.63 -24.97 -8.62
C ASN A 29 5.89 -24.88 -9.51
N PRO A 30 7.01 -25.57 -9.16
CA PRO A 30 8.25 -25.49 -9.93
C PRO A 30 8.13 -26.16 -11.31
N ASN A 31 7.15 -27.04 -11.51
CA ASN A 31 6.90 -27.70 -12.79
C ASN A 31 6.02 -26.87 -13.73
N CYS A 32 5.49 -25.74 -13.26
CA CYS A 32 4.73 -24.82 -14.08
C CYS A 32 5.67 -23.73 -14.62
N PRO A 33 5.83 -23.57 -15.95
CA PRO A 33 6.73 -22.55 -16.51
C PRO A 33 6.44 -21.12 -16.02
N VAL A 34 5.16 -20.81 -15.78
CA VAL A 34 4.72 -19.54 -15.22
C VAL A 34 5.00 -19.48 -13.72
N GLY A 35 4.58 -20.52 -12.98
CA GLY A 35 4.72 -20.58 -11.52
C GLY A 35 6.16 -20.50 -11.06
N ALA A 36 7.08 -21.19 -11.73
CA ALA A 36 8.50 -21.23 -11.39
C ALA A 36 9.20 -19.85 -11.48
N HIS A 37 8.63 -18.88 -12.20
CA HIS A 37 9.24 -17.57 -12.44
C HIS A 37 8.36 -16.41 -11.98
N ILE A 38 7.21 -16.67 -11.35
CA ILE A 38 6.21 -15.64 -11.08
C ILE A 38 6.73 -14.55 -10.11
N HIS A 39 7.55 -14.95 -9.14
CA HIS A 39 8.21 -14.04 -8.20
C HIS A 39 9.23 -13.15 -8.89
N ASP A 40 10.11 -13.72 -9.71
CA ASP A 40 11.11 -12.96 -10.48
C ASP A 40 10.45 -11.88 -11.36
N VAL A 41 9.25 -12.16 -11.86
CA VAL A 41 8.51 -11.25 -12.73
C VAL A 41 7.75 -10.19 -11.94
N LEU A 42 7.15 -10.55 -10.79
CA LEU A 42 6.17 -9.69 -10.11
C LEU A 42 6.70 -8.99 -8.86
N ASP A 43 7.62 -9.56 -8.09
CA ASP A 43 8.00 -9.06 -6.76
C ASP A 43 8.40 -7.58 -6.81
N GLN A 44 9.39 -7.22 -7.64
CA GLN A 44 9.85 -5.83 -7.78
C GLN A 44 8.77 -4.89 -8.33
N LYS A 45 7.85 -5.40 -9.17
CA LYS A 45 6.78 -4.57 -9.72
C LYS A 45 5.78 -4.21 -8.63
N LEU A 46 5.40 -5.20 -7.82
CA LEU A 46 4.44 -5.04 -6.74
C LEU A 46 5.03 -4.23 -5.58
N GLU A 47 6.29 -4.44 -5.24
CA GLU A 47 7.02 -3.60 -4.27
C GLU A 47 7.03 -2.13 -4.71
N ARG A 48 7.37 -1.86 -5.98
CA ARG A 48 7.35 -0.50 -6.52
C ARG A 48 5.95 0.13 -6.47
N ILE A 49 4.90 -0.64 -6.76
CA ILE A 49 3.53 -0.16 -6.67
C ILE A 49 3.19 0.20 -5.22
N GLN A 50 3.54 -0.64 -4.25
CA GLN A 50 3.33 -0.35 -2.83
C GLN A 50 4.07 0.93 -2.41
N LEU A 51 5.36 1.07 -2.75
CA LEU A 51 6.13 2.27 -2.43
C LEU A 51 5.54 3.53 -3.07
N THR A 52 4.99 3.41 -4.29
CA THR A 52 4.31 4.53 -4.96
C THR A 52 3.02 4.90 -4.23
N MET A 53 2.22 3.92 -3.83
CA MET A 53 1.02 4.15 -3.02
C MET A 53 1.36 4.83 -1.69
N GLU A 54 2.37 4.34 -0.97
CA GLU A 54 2.81 4.91 0.30
C GLU A 54 3.33 6.35 0.12
N ALA A 55 4.05 6.64 -0.97
CA ALA A 55 4.48 8.00 -1.29
C ALA A 55 3.30 8.95 -1.56
N GLU A 56 2.24 8.49 -2.24
CA GLU A 56 1.01 9.28 -2.44
C GLU A 56 0.27 9.54 -1.13
N LEU A 57 0.17 8.53 -0.25
CA LEU A 57 -0.38 8.71 1.09
C LEU A 57 0.43 9.72 1.92
N GLY A 58 1.76 9.70 1.81
CA GLY A 58 2.66 10.63 2.50
C GLY A 58 2.51 12.08 2.05
N GLN A 59 2.02 12.32 0.83
CA GLN A 59 1.78 13.67 0.29
C GLN A 59 0.44 14.27 0.75
N THR A 60 -0.45 13.47 1.33
CA THR A 60 -1.77 13.93 1.78
C THR A 60 -1.81 14.08 3.29
N SER A 61 -2.02 15.31 3.79
CA SER A 61 -2.15 15.55 5.23
C SER A 61 -3.54 15.21 5.75
N LEU A 62 -3.62 14.76 7.01
CA LEU A 62 -4.89 14.52 7.69
C LEU A 62 -5.73 15.82 7.81
N GLU A 63 -5.07 16.98 7.97
CA GLU A 63 -5.75 18.28 7.96
C GLU A 63 -6.51 18.51 6.65
N LYS A 64 -5.88 18.18 5.50
CA LYS A 64 -6.53 18.30 4.20
C LYS A 64 -7.76 17.41 4.08
N VAL A 65 -7.65 16.16 4.56
CA VAL A 65 -8.75 15.19 4.52
C VAL A 65 -9.94 15.66 5.36
N VAL A 66 -9.69 16.21 6.55
CA VAL A 66 -10.74 16.78 7.41
C VAL A 66 -11.42 17.97 6.74
N ALA A 67 -10.63 18.91 6.19
CA ALA A 67 -11.17 20.08 5.50
C ALA A 67 -12.01 19.68 4.25
N ASP A 68 -11.54 18.69 3.48
CA ASP A 68 -12.27 18.16 2.33
C ASP A 68 -13.61 17.55 2.78
N ALA A 69 -13.63 16.75 3.85
CA ALA A 69 -14.87 16.17 4.39
C ALA A 69 -15.87 17.24 4.86
N GLU A 70 -15.41 18.24 5.62
CA GLU A 70 -16.25 19.36 6.06
C GLU A 70 -16.83 20.16 4.88
N SER A 71 -16.10 20.27 3.77
CA SER A 71 -16.58 20.96 2.56
C SER A 71 -17.76 20.25 1.89
N GLN A 72 -17.80 18.91 1.95
CA GLN A 72 -18.87 18.10 1.35
C GLN A 72 -20.13 18.04 2.22
N MET A 73 -20.02 18.43 3.49
CA MET A 73 -21.12 18.41 4.47
C MET A 73 -21.88 19.73 4.56
N LYS A 74 -21.50 20.75 3.78
CA LYS A 74 -22.19 22.04 3.74
C LYS A 74 -23.40 21.91 2.80
N ASP A 75 -24.59 22.01 3.37
CA ASP A 75 -25.89 22.10 2.68
C ASP A 75 -25.95 23.27 1.68
#